data_AF-A0A533RMR0-F1
#
_entry.id   AF-A0A533RMR0-F1
#
_cell.length_a   1.000
_cell.length_b   1.000
_cell.length_c   1.000
_cell.angle_alpha   90.00
_cell.angle_beta   90.00
_cell.angle_gamma   90.00
#
_symmetry.space_group_name_H-M   'P 1'
#
loop_
_entity.id
_entity.type
_entity.pdbx_description
1 polymer ?
#
loop_
_entity_poly.entity_id
_entity_poly.type
_entity_poly.pdbx_seq_one_letter_code
_entity_poly.pdbx_strand_id
1 'polypeptide(L)'
;RAGESLAAADEPEAAEALATGGPVAGERPRTTRGISYATTAHPVGLAGAKPYGALVRHVAVQVTEAPGKMEVEFMRLAEDLLGVLCRAALRDRDGRPFSTTRTAGDGVMRIGADGRVAYASPNAVSIMRLAGAEEVAGVKAPELPGGGQGIAPVSGAGNAAAAEIEFAGRSLLYRTIALDSGAFVLVEDTTEARRRVQELKVKDATIREVHHRVKNNLQTIASLLRLQARRAGSDDARRSLSEAVERVASMAVVHDMLSAADDERVDLGAVCRTVVDQVRQGLEGENPGVSVLVEGETGPVDATVATPMALVTAELVHNAIEHGFEGKRTGLVRVTVRRLPGELHLQVRDDGAGLPDGFDAESSGNLGMAIVRTLVHDDLRGTLAFRSAHGTVVTVRVPLAG
;
A
#
# COMPACT_ATOMS: atom_id res chain seq x y z
N ARG A 1 7.46 -27.76 1.20
CA ARG A 1 7.67 -28.21 2.60
C ARG A 1 8.99 -27.61 3.04
N ALA A 2 8.97 -26.57 3.87
CA ALA A 2 10.18 -25.94 4.38
C ALA A 2 10.29 -26.29 5.87
N GLY A 3 11.45 -26.77 6.32
CA GLY A 3 11.68 -27.16 7.72
C GLY A 3 11.36 -28.62 8.09
N GLU A 4 10.99 -29.47 7.12
CA GLU A 4 10.84 -30.92 7.34
C GLU A 4 12.19 -31.63 7.27
N SER A 5 12.42 -32.61 8.15
CA SER A 5 13.56 -33.53 8.07
C SER A 5 13.13 -34.77 7.30
N LEU A 6 13.88 -35.13 6.25
CA LEU A 6 13.62 -36.31 5.41
C LEU A 6 14.68 -37.37 5.69
N ALA A 7 14.29 -38.64 5.75
CA ALA A 7 15.26 -39.72 5.88
C ALA A 7 15.95 -39.98 4.54
N ALA A 8 17.21 -40.43 4.56
CA ALA A 8 17.93 -40.78 3.33
C ALA A 8 17.22 -41.87 2.50
N ALA A 9 16.43 -42.74 3.15
CA ALA A 9 15.63 -43.74 2.47
C ALA A 9 14.43 -43.15 1.70
N ASP A 10 13.95 -41.96 2.10
CA ASP A 10 12.84 -41.27 1.45
C ASP A 10 13.31 -40.57 0.17
N GLU A 11 14.56 -40.14 0.12
CA GLU A 11 15.20 -39.50 -1.06
C GLU A 11 16.62 -40.06 -1.30
N PRO A 12 16.73 -41.33 -1.75
CA PRO A 12 18.01 -42.01 -1.88
C PRO A 12 18.90 -41.37 -2.94
N GLU A 13 18.33 -40.89 -4.06
CA GLU A 13 19.09 -40.21 -5.10
C GLU A 13 19.72 -38.91 -4.59
N ALA A 14 18.99 -38.16 -3.76
CA ALA A 14 19.50 -36.93 -3.14
C ALA A 14 20.62 -37.23 -2.12
N ALA A 15 20.42 -38.26 -1.30
CA ALA A 15 21.43 -38.70 -0.33
C ALA A 15 22.73 -39.17 -1.02
N GLU A 16 22.59 -39.93 -2.11
CA GLU A 16 23.73 -40.39 -2.91
C GLU A 16 24.43 -39.24 -3.64
N ALA A 17 23.69 -38.30 -4.22
CA ALA A 17 24.26 -37.11 -4.87
C ALA A 17 25.05 -36.24 -3.87
N LEU A 18 24.55 -36.08 -2.64
CA LEU A 18 25.26 -35.36 -1.57
C LEU A 18 26.52 -36.09 -1.11
N ALA A 19 26.52 -37.43 -1.12
CA ALA A 19 27.65 -38.25 -0.70
C ALA A 19 28.75 -38.32 -1.75
N THR A 20 28.37 -38.49 -3.02
CA THR A 20 29.31 -38.67 -4.14
C THR A 20 29.78 -37.34 -4.74
N GLY A 21 28.99 -36.27 -4.60
CA GLY A 21 29.26 -34.99 -5.26
C GLY A 21 29.00 -35.01 -6.78
N GLY A 22 28.40 -36.08 -7.30
CA GLY A 22 27.99 -36.21 -8.70
C GLY A 22 26.47 -36.29 -8.88
N PRO A 23 25.96 -36.01 -10.09
CA PRO A 23 24.55 -36.23 -10.41
C PRO A 23 24.21 -37.72 -10.38
N VAL A 24 23.05 -38.06 -9.83
CA VAL A 24 22.56 -39.44 -9.67
C VAL A 24 21.22 -39.58 -10.39
N ALA A 25 21.06 -40.66 -11.16
CA ALA A 25 19.79 -41.02 -11.79
C ALA A 25 19.20 -42.23 -11.06
N GLY A 26 17.91 -42.16 -10.70
CA GLY A 26 17.23 -43.26 -10.04
C GLY A 26 17.07 -44.46 -10.96
N GLU A 27 17.38 -45.66 -10.45
CA GLU A 27 17.31 -46.91 -11.23
C GLU A 27 15.88 -47.34 -11.59
N ARG A 28 14.87 -46.85 -10.86
CA ARG A 28 13.46 -47.21 -11.06
C ARG A 28 12.55 -45.98 -10.99
N PRO A 29 11.51 -45.90 -11.85
CA PRO A 29 10.53 -44.84 -11.74
C PRO A 29 9.79 -44.88 -10.40
N ARG A 30 9.61 -43.73 -9.78
CA ARG A 30 8.84 -43.59 -8.53
C ARG A 30 7.38 -43.32 -8.87
N THR A 31 6.45 -44.11 -8.34
CA THR A 31 5.02 -43.87 -8.57
C THR A 31 4.43 -43.07 -7.41
N THR A 32 3.92 -41.88 -7.70
CA THR A 32 3.17 -41.06 -6.73
C THR A 32 1.83 -40.67 -7.33
N ARG A 33 0.73 -40.97 -6.63
CA ARG A 33 -0.65 -40.68 -7.08
C ARG A 33 -0.95 -41.22 -8.49
N GLY A 34 -0.44 -42.40 -8.82
CA GLY A 34 -0.67 -43.06 -10.11
C GLY A 34 0.19 -42.56 -11.28
N ILE A 35 1.11 -41.62 -11.05
CA ILE A 35 2.06 -41.12 -12.05
C ILE A 35 3.45 -41.67 -11.73
N SER A 36 4.09 -42.30 -12.71
CA SER A 36 5.47 -42.77 -12.60
C SER A 36 6.44 -41.67 -13.02
N TYR A 37 7.47 -41.41 -12.22
CA TYR A 37 8.47 -40.37 -12.46
C TYR A 37 9.87 -40.96 -12.56
N ALA A 38 10.60 -40.61 -13.60
CA ALA A 38 12.07 -40.71 -13.60
C ALA A 38 12.63 -39.61 -12.69
N THR A 39 13.53 -39.98 -11.79
CA THR A 39 14.11 -39.05 -10.81
C THR A 39 15.60 -38.87 -11.06
N THR A 40 16.06 -37.63 -11.09
CA THR A 40 17.48 -37.29 -11.08
C THR A 40 17.78 -36.34 -9.93
N ALA A 41 18.92 -36.51 -9.28
CA ALA A 41 19.40 -35.65 -8.22
C ALA A 41 20.72 -35.01 -8.64
N HIS A 42 20.82 -33.70 -8.39
CA HIS A 42 21.92 -32.86 -8.82
C HIS A 42 22.53 -32.14 -7.61
N PRO A 43 23.78 -32.41 -7.23
CA PRO A 43 24.39 -31.78 -6.06
C PRO A 43 24.63 -30.29 -6.30
N VAL A 44 24.40 -29.48 -5.29
CA VAL A 44 24.64 -28.03 -5.32
C VAL A 44 25.70 -27.70 -4.27
N GLY A 45 26.77 -27.07 -4.72
CA GLY A 45 27.95 -26.82 -3.91
C GLY A 45 28.97 -25.94 -4.63
N LEU A 46 29.99 -25.51 -3.89
CA LEU A 46 31.18 -24.93 -4.51
C LEU A 46 32.00 -26.04 -5.16
N ALA A 47 32.48 -25.82 -6.38
CA ALA A 47 33.36 -26.76 -7.07
C ALA A 47 34.55 -27.16 -6.17
N GLY A 48 34.77 -28.46 -6.01
CA GLY A 48 35.86 -29.00 -5.18
C GLY A 48 35.57 -29.07 -3.67
N ALA A 49 34.39 -28.64 -3.21
CA ALA A 49 33.95 -28.78 -1.83
C ALA A 49 32.81 -29.81 -1.71
N LYS A 50 32.54 -30.27 -0.48
CA LYS A 50 31.37 -31.11 -0.21
C LYS A 50 30.09 -30.34 -0.55
N PRO A 51 29.14 -30.91 -1.32
CA PRO A 51 27.86 -30.26 -1.62
C PRO A 51 27.10 -29.91 -0.33
N TYR A 52 26.43 -28.76 -0.32
CA TYR A 52 25.59 -28.33 0.80
C TYR A 52 24.09 -28.54 0.53
N GLY A 53 23.72 -28.99 -0.66
CA GLY A 53 22.33 -29.31 -1.04
C GLY A 53 22.26 -30.19 -2.28
N ALA A 54 21.06 -30.68 -2.60
CA ALA A 54 20.78 -31.39 -3.85
C ALA A 54 19.45 -30.93 -4.43
N LEU A 55 19.41 -30.73 -5.75
CA LEU A 55 18.20 -30.46 -6.53
C LEU A 55 17.68 -31.78 -7.10
N VAL A 56 16.49 -32.17 -6.68
CA VAL A 56 15.81 -33.36 -7.19
C VAL A 56 14.82 -32.95 -8.27
N ARG A 57 14.93 -33.59 -9.43
CA ARG A 57 14.06 -33.39 -10.58
C ARG A 57 13.25 -34.66 -10.80
N HIS A 58 11.93 -34.51 -10.84
CA HIS A 58 11.02 -35.59 -11.22
C HIS A 58 10.42 -35.28 -12.59
N VAL A 59 10.57 -36.21 -13.53
CA VAL A 59 9.99 -36.11 -14.88
C VAL A 59 9.03 -37.27 -15.06
N ALA A 60 7.77 -36.98 -15.37
CA ALA A 60 6.76 -38.02 -15.59
C ALA A 60 7.13 -38.88 -16.81
N VAL A 61 7.05 -40.20 -16.67
CA VAL A 61 7.43 -41.15 -17.73
C VAL A 61 6.59 -40.96 -19.00
N GLN A 62 5.31 -40.58 -18.86
CA GLN A 62 4.46 -40.30 -20.02
C GLN A 62 4.97 -39.10 -20.85
N VAL A 63 5.59 -38.10 -20.20
CA VAL A 63 6.16 -36.92 -20.89
C VAL A 63 7.42 -37.32 -21.66
N THR A 64 8.15 -38.32 -21.18
CA THR A 64 9.36 -38.82 -21.86
C THR A 64 9.07 -39.75 -23.04
N GLU A 65 7.88 -40.36 -23.12
CA GLU A 65 7.52 -41.32 -24.16
C GLU A 65 7.13 -40.67 -25.50
N ALA A 66 6.54 -39.46 -25.48
CA ALA A 66 6.17 -38.72 -26.69
C ALA A 66 6.26 -37.20 -26.51
N PRO A 67 7.45 -36.63 -26.24
CA PRO A 67 7.59 -35.22 -25.94
C PRO A 67 7.34 -34.34 -27.17
N GLY A 68 6.62 -33.24 -26.98
CA GLY A 68 6.51 -32.18 -27.99
C GLY A 68 7.84 -31.44 -28.18
N LYS A 69 8.01 -30.76 -29.33
CA LYS A 69 9.25 -30.00 -29.64
C LYS A 69 9.63 -28.99 -28.55
N MET A 70 8.64 -28.32 -27.95
CA MET A 70 8.86 -27.38 -26.85
C MET A 70 9.34 -28.07 -25.57
N GLU A 71 8.77 -29.22 -25.24
CA GLU A 71 9.11 -29.98 -24.05
C GLU A 71 10.55 -30.48 -24.15
N VAL A 72 10.96 -31.00 -25.31
CA VAL A 72 12.36 -31.39 -25.56
C VAL A 72 13.32 -30.24 -25.30
N GLU A 73 13.06 -29.05 -25.85
CA GLU A 73 13.94 -27.88 -25.66
C GLU A 73 13.94 -27.38 -24.22
N PHE A 74 12.80 -27.43 -23.51
CA PHE A 74 12.75 -27.06 -22.09
C PHE A 74 13.48 -28.08 -21.21
N MET A 75 13.34 -29.37 -21.49
CA MET A 75 14.03 -30.42 -20.74
C MET A 75 15.55 -30.30 -20.90
N ARG A 76 16.02 -29.94 -22.11
CA ARG A 76 17.43 -29.66 -22.41
C ARG A 76 17.94 -28.39 -21.72
N LEU A 77 17.17 -27.31 -21.78
CA LEU A 77 17.51 -26.06 -21.08
C LEU A 77 17.60 -26.25 -19.56
N ALA A 78 16.69 -27.03 -18.98
CA ALA A 78 16.73 -27.36 -17.56
C ALA A 78 17.98 -28.16 -17.21
N GLU A 79 18.41 -29.09 -18.07
CA GLU A 79 19.63 -29.87 -17.89
C GLU A 79 20.89 -29.00 -17.98
N ASP A 80 21.00 -28.15 -19.00
CA ASP A 80 22.12 -27.20 -19.15
C ASP A 80 22.20 -26.26 -17.92
N LEU A 81 21.05 -25.74 -17.45
CA LEU A 81 20.98 -24.87 -16.28
C LEU A 81 21.37 -25.60 -14.99
N LEU A 82 20.91 -26.84 -14.80
CA LEU A 82 21.30 -27.68 -13.66
C LEU A 82 22.81 -27.92 -13.66
N GLY A 83 23.41 -28.17 -14.82
CA GLY A 83 24.85 -28.32 -14.97
C GLY A 83 25.62 -27.10 -14.46
N VAL A 84 25.17 -25.89 -14.79
CA VAL A 84 25.76 -24.63 -14.29
C VAL A 84 25.59 -24.51 -12.77
N LEU A 85 24.37 -24.72 -12.27
CA LEU A 85 24.04 -24.59 -10.84
C LEU A 85 24.78 -25.59 -9.95
N CYS A 86 25.12 -26.77 -10.47
CA CYS A 86 25.92 -27.76 -9.73
C CYS A 86 27.37 -27.31 -9.49
N ARG A 87 27.91 -26.45 -10.37
CA ARG A 87 29.32 -26.03 -10.33
C ARG A 87 29.52 -24.69 -9.63
N ALA A 88 28.58 -23.77 -9.79
CA ALA A 88 28.67 -22.43 -9.23
C ALA A 88 27.29 -21.81 -8.98
N ALA A 89 27.22 -20.96 -7.95
CA ALA A 89 26.06 -20.09 -7.74
C ALA A 89 25.92 -19.08 -8.89
N LEU A 90 24.67 -18.68 -9.18
CA LEU A 90 24.42 -17.59 -10.10
C LEU A 90 24.86 -16.27 -9.47
N ARG A 91 25.59 -15.46 -10.24
CA ARG A 91 26.08 -14.15 -9.83
C ARG A 91 25.81 -13.12 -10.91
N ASP A 92 25.39 -11.94 -10.48
CA ASP A 92 25.21 -10.79 -11.36
C ASP A 92 26.57 -10.23 -11.83
N ARG A 93 26.52 -9.16 -12.63
CA ARG A 93 27.73 -8.49 -13.17
C ARG A 93 28.64 -7.92 -12.10
N ASP A 94 28.10 -7.61 -10.91
CA ASP A 94 28.85 -7.09 -9.77
C ASP A 94 29.33 -8.22 -8.82
N GLY A 95 29.09 -9.48 -9.19
CA GLY A 95 29.47 -10.66 -8.42
C GLY A 95 28.53 -11.00 -7.25
N ARG A 96 27.39 -10.32 -7.12
CA ARG A 96 26.41 -10.57 -6.06
C ARG A 96 25.53 -11.78 -6.40
N PRO A 97 24.98 -12.52 -5.41
CA PRO A 97 24.06 -13.62 -5.68
C PRO A 97 22.89 -13.17 -6.56
N PHE A 98 22.65 -13.90 -7.65
CA PHE A 98 21.56 -13.62 -8.59
C PHE A 98 20.47 -14.69 -8.46
N SER A 99 19.22 -14.26 -8.49
CA SER A 99 18.06 -15.14 -8.58
C SER A 99 17.00 -14.53 -9.49
N THR A 100 16.20 -15.40 -10.10
CA THR A 100 15.06 -15.00 -10.92
C THR A 100 14.01 -16.09 -10.88
N THR A 101 12.76 -15.71 -11.14
CA THR A 101 11.64 -16.64 -11.25
C THR A 101 11.06 -16.56 -12.66
N ARG A 102 10.79 -17.70 -13.26
CA ARG A 102 10.04 -17.74 -14.51
C ARG A 102 8.53 -17.65 -14.24
N THR A 103 7.84 -16.74 -14.92
CA THR A 103 6.36 -16.71 -14.93
C THR A 103 5.79 -17.43 -16.16
N ALA A 104 4.48 -17.69 -16.16
CA ALA A 104 3.82 -18.30 -17.32
C ALA A 104 3.85 -17.40 -18.57
N GLY A 105 3.92 -16.07 -18.40
CA GLY A 105 4.00 -15.10 -19.48
C GLY A 105 5.39 -14.97 -20.10
N ASP A 106 6.44 -15.43 -19.41
CA ASP A 106 7.81 -15.26 -19.87
C ASP A 106 8.06 -15.98 -21.20
N GLY A 107 8.67 -15.25 -22.12
CA GLY A 107 9.34 -15.80 -23.29
C GLY A 107 10.63 -16.49 -22.87
N VAL A 108 10.92 -17.63 -23.49
CA VAL A 108 12.16 -18.39 -23.27
C VAL A 108 12.93 -18.49 -24.57
N MET A 109 14.22 -18.17 -24.53
CA MET A 109 15.12 -18.31 -25.66
C MET A 109 16.39 -19.05 -25.23
N ARG A 110 16.92 -19.87 -26.15
CA ARG A 110 18.23 -20.48 -26.06
C ARG A 110 19.13 -19.85 -27.11
N ILE A 111 20.22 -19.24 -26.69
CA ILE A 111 21.25 -18.70 -27.56
C ILE A 111 22.33 -19.77 -27.69
N GLY A 112 22.71 -20.12 -28.91
CA GLY A 112 23.82 -21.03 -29.18
C GLY A 112 25.18 -20.37 -28.99
N ALA A 113 26.24 -21.19 -29.02
CA ALA A 113 27.62 -20.71 -28.94
C ALA A 113 28.02 -19.77 -30.10
N ASP A 114 27.30 -19.81 -31.22
CA ASP A 114 27.44 -18.89 -32.35
C ASP A 114 26.76 -17.53 -32.13
N GLY A 115 26.14 -17.32 -30.97
CA GLY A 115 25.41 -16.11 -30.61
C GLY A 115 24.05 -15.98 -31.28
N ARG A 116 23.54 -17.03 -31.93
CA ARG A 116 22.22 -17.04 -32.58
C ARG A 116 21.16 -17.71 -31.72
N VAL A 117 19.90 -17.32 -31.91
CA VAL A 117 18.76 -17.95 -31.24
C VAL A 117 18.58 -19.37 -31.78
N ALA A 118 19.03 -20.35 -31.04
CA ALA A 118 18.85 -21.76 -31.38
C ALA A 118 17.39 -22.21 -31.14
N TYR A 119 16.71 -21.58 -30.19
CA TYR A 119 15.30 -21.84 -29.89
C TYR A 119 14.62 -20.63 -29.27
N ALA A 120 13.33 -20.43 -29.57
CA ALA A 120 12.46 -19.46 -28.94
C ALA A 120 11.08 -20.07 -28.68
N SER A 121 10.55 -19.90 -27.47
CA SER A 121 9.19 -20.33 -27.12
C SER A 121 8.13 -19.46 -27.83
N PRO A 122 6.88 -19.93 -27.95
CA PRO A 122 5.80 -19.12 -28.53
C PRO A 122 5.64 -17.75 -27.87
N ASN A 123 5.79 -17.67 -26.55
CA ASN A 123 5.76 -16.39 -25.82
C ASN A 123 6.92 -15.48 -26.24
N ALA A 124 8.15 -16.01 -26.36
CA ALA A 124 9.29 -15.21 -26.82
C ALA A 124 9.06 -14.72 -28.26
N VAL A 125 8.56 -15.58 -29.15
CA VAL A 125 8.24 -15.18 -30.52
C VAL A 125 7.16 -14.10 -30.55
N SER A 126 6.11 -14.23 -29.73
CA SER A 126 5.06 -13.23 -29.61
C SER A 126 5.59 -11.88 -29.12
N ILE A 127 6.37 -11.87 -28.02
CA ILE A 127 6.99 -10.65 -27.47
C ILE A 127 7.90 -9.97 -28.49
N MET A 128 8.77 -10.73 -29.16
CA MET A 128 9.68 -10.18 -30.17
C MET A 128 8.93 -9.64 -31.40
N ARG A 129 7.91 -10.35 -31.89
CA ARG A 129 7.07 -9.90 -33.01
C ARG A 129 6.31 -8.62 -32.68
N LEU A 130 5.73 -8.55 -31.49
CA LEU A 130 5.10 -7.33 -31.00
C LEU A 130 6.13 -6.18 -30.98
N ALA A 131 7.36 -6.45 -30.56
CA ALA A 131 8.48 -5.50 -30.58
C ALA A 131 9.11 -5.26 -31.97
N GLY A 132 8.56 -5.83 -33.05
CA GLY A 132 8.95 -5.55 -34.44
C GLY A 132 9.87 -6.57 -35.10
N ALA A 133 10.16 -7.71 -34.49
CA ALA A 133 10.94 -8.76 -35.13
C ALA A 133 10.11 -9.56 -36.14
N GLU A 134 10.63 -9.75 -37.36
CA GLU A 134 10.01 -10.62 -38.37
C GLU A 134 10.29 -12.10 -38.07
N GLU A 135 11.55 -12.40 -37.78
CA GLU A 135 12.06 -13.71 -37.40
C GLU A 135 12.76 -13.64 -36.04
N VAL A 136 12.80 -14.77 -35.34
CA VAL A 136 13.42 -14.86 -34.02
C VAL A 136 14.43 -16.00 -33.98
N ALA A 137 14.02 -17.21 -34.37
CA ALA A 137 14.94 -18.34 -34.47
C ALA A 137 15.98 -18.08 -35.57
N GLY A 138 17.26 -18.39 -35.29
CA GLY A 138 18.38 -18.19 -36.21
C GLY A 138 18.94 -16.77 -36.24
N VAL A 139 18.23 -15.77 -35.71
CA VAL A 139 18.69 -14.36 -35.63
C VAL A 139 19.82 -14.23 -34.60
N LYS A 140 20.78 -13.33 -34.82
CA LYS A 140 21.82 -13.06 -33.82
C LYS A 140 21.20 -12.33 -32.62
N ALA A 141 21.58 -12.70 -31.40
CA ALA A 141 21.01 -12.11 -30.19
C ALA A 141 21.05 -10.56 -30.17
N PRO A 142 22.10 -9.86 -30.64
CA PRO A 142 22.12 -8.39 -30.70
C PRO A 142 21.14 -7.76 -31.69
N GLU A 143 20.69 -8.50 -32.71
CA GLU A 143 19.77 -8.04 -33.76
C GLU A 143 18.30 -8.17 -33.33
N LEU A 144 18.01 -8.92 -32.25
CA LEU A 144 16.67 -8.94 -31.67
C LEU A 144 16.30 -7.56 -31.11
N PRO A 145 15.00 -7.22 -31.07
CA PRO A 145 14.52 -6.04 -30.35
C PRO A 145 15.15 -5.96 -28.96
N GLY A 146 15.82 -4.85 -28.63
CA GLY A 146 16.52 -4.65 -27.36
C GLY A 146 17.67 -5.62 -27.03
N GLY A 147 17.95 -6.61 -27.89
CA GLY A 147 18.85 -7.73 -27.59
C GLY A 147 20.32 -7.33 -27.46
N GLY A 148 20.77 -6.30 -28.19
CA GLY A 148 22.15 -5.80 -28.09
C GLY A 148 22.52 -5.28 -26.69
N GLN A 149 21.53 -4.79 -25.94
CA GLN A 149 21.71 -4.33 -24.55
C GLN A 149 21.20 -5.36 -23.53
N GLY A 150 20.08 -6.02 -23.84
CA GLY A 150 19.39 -6.95 -22.94
C GLY A 150 20.00 -8.35 -22.85
N ILE A 151 20.57 -8.83 -23.96
CA ILE A 151 21.20 -10.17 -24.09
C ILE A 151 22.73 -10.04 -24.20
N ALA A 152 23.28 -8.85 -23.91
CA ALA A 152 24.71 -8.60 -23.96
C ALA A 152 25.47 -9.69 -23.17
N PRO A 153 26.59 -10.20 -23.72
CA PRO A 153 27.30 -11.35 -23.16
C PRO A 153 27.53 -11.12 -21.67
N VAL A 154 27.18 -12.12 -20.85
CA VAL A 154 27.52 -12.07 -19.43
C VAL A 154 29.06 -12.06 -19.35
N SER A 155 29.62 -10.88 -19.19
CA SER A 155 31.06 -10.60 -19.21
C SER A 155 31.48 -10.11 -17.83
N GLY A 156 32.71 -10.41 -17.42
CA GLY A 156 33.21 -10.10 -16.07
C GLY A 156 33.16 -11.33 -15.15
N ALA A 157 32.94 -11.11 -13.85
CA ALA A 157 32.94 -12.18 -12.82
C ALA A 157 31.58 -12.86 -12.62
N GLY A 158 30.54 -12.41 -13.31
CA GLY A 158 29.17 -12.93 -13.22
C GLY A 158 28.84 -13.98 -14.29
N ASN A 159 27.82 -14.79 -14.05
CA ASN A 159 27.26 -15.79 -14.98
C ASN A 159 25.74 -15.60 -15.20
N ALA A 160 25.15 -14.52 -14.66
CA ALA A 160 23.80 -14.09 -14.94
C ALA A 160 23.67 -12.55 -14.98
N ALA A 161 22.61 -12.04 -15.62
CA ALA A 161 22.30 -10.61 -15.67
C ALA A 161 20.80 -10.39 -15.87
N ALA A 162 20.28 -9.31 -15.29
CA ALA A 162 18.97 -8.76 -15.64
C ALA A 162 19.15 -7.36 -16.23
N ALA A 163 18.44 -7.08 -17.32
CA ALA A 163 18.49 -5.81 -18.01
C ALA A 163 17.10 -5.45 -18.52
N GLU A 164 16.65 -4.25 -18.16
CA GLU A 164 15.39 -3.73 -18.64
C GLU A 164 15.65 -2.74 -19.77
N ILE A 165 15.03 -2.99 -20.91
CA ILE A 165 15.29 -2.28 -22.17
C ILE A 165 13.99 -1.68 -22.69
N GLU A 166 14.01 -0.39 -22.99
CA GLU A 166 12.93 0.23 -23.75
C GLU A 166 13.25 0.15 -25.24
N PHE A 167 12.36 -0.48 -26.02
CA PHE A 167 12.54 -0.65 -27.45
C PHE A 167 11.20 -0.56 -28.18
N ALA A 168 11.11 0.28 -29.21
CA ALA A 168 9.91 0.48 -30.02
C ALA A 168 8.62 0.71 -29.19
N GLY A 169 8.71 1.52 -28.13
CA GLY A 169 7.59 1.83 -27.24
C GLY A 169 7.17 0.71 -26.28
N ARG A 170 8.00 -0.33 -26.13
CA ARG A 170 7.81 -1.43 -25.18
C ARG A 170 8.92 -1.46 -24.15
N SER A 171 8.60 -1.90 -22.95
CA SER A 171 9.55 -2.20 -21.88
C SER A 171 9.74 -3.71 -21.80
N LEU A 172 10.95 -4.17 -22.09
CA LEU A 172 11.32 -5.58 -22.13
C LEU A 172 12.34 -5.89 -21.04
N LEU A 173 12.03 -6.83 -20.16
CA LEU A 173 12.94 -7.32 -19.14
C LEU A 173 13.64 -8.60 -19.63
N TYR A 174 14.93 -8.49 -19.91
CA TYR A 174 15.78 -9.63 -20.23
C TYR A 174 16.46 -10.15 -18.98
N ARG A 175 16.45 -11.47 -18.82
CA ARG A 175 17.16 -12.16 -17.75
C ARG A 175 17.98 -13.28 -18.37
N THR A 176 19.29 -13.09 -18.42
CA THR A 176 20.25 -13.92 -19.14
C THR A 176 21.07 -14.72 -18.16
N ILE A 177 21.23 -16.02 -18.39
CA ILE A 177 22.11 -16.93 -17.64
C ILE A 177 23.06 -17.57 -18.65
N ALA A 178 24.35 -17.46 -18.40
CA ALA A 178 25.38 -18.09 -19.22
C ALA A 178 25.36 -19.61 -19.05
N LEU A 179 25.46 -20.34 -20.16
CA LEU A 179 25.55 -21.79 -20.22
C LEU A 179 26.84 -22.19 -20.94
N ASP A 180 27.30 -23.43 -20.77
CA ASP A 180 28.47 -23.93 -21.51
C ASP A 180 28.23 -23.93 -23.03
N SER A 181 26.97 -24.13 -23.43
CA SER A 181 26.52 -24.22 -24.82
C SER A 181 26.05 -22.88 -25.42
N GLY A 182 26.17 -21.77 -24.67
CA GLY A 182 25.71 -20.44 -25.05
C GLY A 182 25.01 -19.70 -23.91
N ALA A 183 23.72 -19.40 -24.04
CA ALA A 183 22.96 -18.71 -22.99
C ALA A 183 21.48 -19.11 -22.93
N PHE A 184 20.92 -19.06 -21.72
CA PHE A 184 19.49 -19.13 -21.45
C PHE A 184 18.96 -17.72 -21.19
N VAL A 185 17.90 -17.33 -21.89
CA VAL A 185 17.33 -15.99 -21.79
C VAL A 185 15.84 -16.10 -21.51
N LEU A 186 15.40 -15.45 -20.45
CA LEU A 186 14.00 -15.11 -20.25
C LEU A 186 13.76 -13.68 -20.74
N VAL A 187 12.65 -13.47 -21.41
CA VAL A 187 12.18 -12.15 -21.81
C VAL A 187 10.73 -11.96 -21.36
N GLU A 188 10.45 -10.81 -20.77
CA GLU A 188 9.14 -10.44 -20.29
C GLU A 188 8.78 -9.05 -20.81
N ASP A 189 7.55 -8.88 -21.31
CA ASP A 189 7.04 -7.57 -21.69
C ASP A 189 6.39 -6.91 -20.45
N THR A 190 7.08 -5.94 -19.87
CA THR A 190 6.65 -5.21 -18.66
C THR A 190 5.87 -3.94 -19.00
N THR A 191 5.56 -3.68 -20.29
CA THR A 191 4.96 -2.42 -20.76
C THR A 191 3.67 -2.09 -20.03
N GLU A 192 2.72 -3.03 -19.94
CA GLU A 192 1.45 -2.78 -19.26
C GLU A 192 1.61 -2.58 -17.75
N ALA A 193 2.48 -3.38 -17.11
CA ALA A 193 2.75 -3.25 -15.69
C ALA A 193 3.31 -1.85 -15.37
N ARG A 194 4.24 -1.35 -16.20
CA ARG A 194 4.78 0.02 -16.05
C ARG A 194 3.73 1.09 -16.29
N ARG A 195 2.89 0.94 -17.32
CA ARG A 195 1.79 1.89 -17.58
C ARG A 195 0.85 1.98 -16.38
N ARG A 196 0.43 0.84 -15.81
CA ARG A 196 -0.44 0.82 -14.63
C ARG A 196 0.23 1.47 -13.42
N VAL A 197 1.50 1.18 -13.15
CA VAL A 197 2.25 1.82 -12.06
C VAL A 197 2.33 3.34 -12.28
N GLN A 198 2.54 3.79 -13.52
CA GLN A 198 2.59 5.21 -13.84
C GLN A 198 1.22 5.89 -13.72
N GLU A 199 0.15 5.24 -14.17
CA GLU A 199 -1.22 5.72 -14.02
C GLU A 199 -1.61 5.88 -12.55
N LEU A 200 -1.24 4.92 -11.69
CA LEU A 200 -1.45 5.02 -10.25
C LEU A 200 -0.69 6.22 -9.66
N LYS A 201 0.59 6.40 -10.01
CA LYS A 201 1.37 7.57 -9.55
C LYS A 201 0.75 8.90 -9.97
N VAL A 202 0.21 8.98 -11.19
CA VAL A 202 -0.48 10.19 -11.68
C VAL A 202 -1.78 10.42 -10.91
N LYS A 203 -2.55 9.37 -10.63
CA LYS A 203 -3.76 9.47 -9.79
C LYS A 203 -3.42 9.98 -8.39
N ASP A 204 -2.42 9.41 -7.73
CA ASP A 204 -1.99 9.82 -6.38
C ASP A 204 -1.51 11.28 -6.36
N ALA A 205 -0.80 11.72 -7.41
CA ALA A 205 -0.39 13.11 -7.55
C ALA A 205 -1.59 14.05 -7.74
N THR A 206 -2.59 13.63 -8.52
CA THR A 206 -3.82 14.39 -8.74
C THR A 206 -4.62 14.54 -7.45
N ILE A 207 -4.77 13.46 -6.67
CA ILE A 207 -5.44 13.48 -5.36
C ILE A 207 -4.73 14.47 -4.42
N ARG A 208 -3.41 14.40 -4.31
CA ARG A 208 -2.63 15.36 -3.51
C ARG A 208 -2.83 16.81 -3.96
N GLU A 209 -2.88 17.07 -5.27
CA GLU A 209 -3.17 18.41 -5.78
C GLU A 209 -4.56 18.91 -5.34
N VAL A 210 -5.58 18.05 -5.41
CA VAL A 210 -6.93 18.38 -4.93
C VAL A 210 -6.91 18.74 -3.45
N HIS A 211 -6.23 17.95 -2.60
CA HIS A 211 -6.13 18.27 -1.18
C HIS A 211 -5.45 19.62 -0.94
N HIS A 212 -4.35 19.90 -1.63
CA HIS A 212 -3.66 21.19 -1.55
C HIS A 212 -4.57 22.35 -1.99
N ARG A 213 -5.37 22.19 -3.06
CA ARG A 213 -6.31 23.21 -3.53
C ARG A 213 -7.43 23.46 -2.52
N VAL A 214 -8.00 22.42 -1.93
CA VAL A 214 -9.06 22.54 -0.90
C VAL A 214 -8.52 23.30 0.31
N LYS A 215 -7.32 22.94 0.80
CA LYS A 215 -6.65 23.69 1.88
C LYS A 215 -6.49 25.17 1.54
N ASN A 216 -5.98 25.50 0.35
CA ASN A 216 -5.79 26.88 -0.10
C ASN A 216 -7.12 27.64 -0.20
N ASN A 217 -8.19 26.97 -0.64
CA ASN A 217 -9.52 27.57 -0.71
C ASN A 217 -10.08 27.89 0.68
N LEU A 218 -9.98 26.95 1.64
CA LEU A 218 -10.39 27.18 3.02
C LEU A 218 -9.60 28.33 3.65
N GLN A 219 -8.29 28.39 3.42
CA GLN A 219 -7.45 29.50 3.89
C GLN A 219 -7.83 30.85 3.27
N THR A 220 -8.20 30.85 1.98
CA THR A 220 -8.66 32.06 1.28
C THR A 220 -9.99 32.55 1.85
N ILE A 221 -10.95 31.64 2.05
CA ILE A 221 -12.25 31.94 2.67
C ILE A 221 -12.04 32.51 4.07
N ALA A 222 -11.21 31.86 4.91
CA ALA A 222 -10.90 32.35 6.25
C ALA A 222 -10.27 33.75 6.22
N SER A 223 -9.37 34.03 5.27
CA SER A 223 -8.73 35.34 5.13
C SER A 223 -9.71 36.43 4.73
N LEU A 224 -10.64 36.14 3.82
CA LEU A 224 -11.71 37.05 3.42
C LEU A 224 -12.66 37.34 4.59
N LEU A 225 -13.08 36.31 5.33
CA LEU A 225 -13.94 36.47 6.50
C LEU A 225 -13.27 37.33 7.58
N ARG A 226 -11.96 37.11 7.87
CA ARG A 226 -11.19 37.98 8.78
C ARG A 226 -11.14 39.44 8.32
N LEU A 227 -11.02 39.69 7.01
CA LEU A 227 -11.07 41.04 6.46
C LEU A 227 -12.44 41.69 6.62
N GLN A 228 -13.53 40.93 6.42
CA GLN A 228 -14.90 41.40 6.63
C GLN A 228 -15.16 41.68 8.12
N ALA A 229 -14.70 40.80 9.01
CA ALA A 229 -14.83 41.00 10.46
C ALA A 229 -14.22 42.34 10.89
N ARG A 230 -12.99 42.65 10.44
CA ARG A 230 -12.34 43.93 10.75
C ARG A 230 -13.09 45.17 10.25
N ARG A 231 -13.92 45.03 9.22
CA ARG A 231 -14.68 46.14 8.62
C ARG A 231 -16.13 46.21 9.10
N ALA A 232 -16.59 45.23 9.87
CA ALA A 232 -17.97 45.17 10.30
C ALA A 232 -18.30 46.28 11.31
N GLY A 233 -19.38 47.00 11.04
CA GLY A 233 -19.81 48.19 11.77
C GLY A 233 -20.51 47.91 13.10
N SER A 234 -20.93 46.66 13.36
CA SER A 234 -21.50 46.24 14.64
C SER A 234 -20.65 45.15 15.29
N ASP A 235 -20.65 45.13 16.62
CA ASP A 235 -19.92 44.11 17.39
C ASP A 235 -20.52 42.71 17.16
N ASP A 236 -21.84 42.60 16.99
CA ASP A 236 -22.51 41.34 16.64
C ASP A 236 -22.04 40.77 15.30
N ALA A 237 -21.94 41.61 14.26
CA ALA A 237 -21.45 41.16 12.96
C ALA A 237 -19.96 40.77 13.02
N ARG A 238 -19.17 41.46 13.85
CA ARG A 238 -17.78 41.10 14.13
C ARG A 238 -17.68 39.70 14.76
N ARG A 239 -18.50 39.42 15.77
CA ARG A 239 -18.52 38.12 16.47
C ARG A 239 -18.91 36.98 15.54
N SER A 240 -20.03 37.12 14.79
CA SER A 240 -20.47 36.07 13.86
C SER A 240 -19.47 35.78 12.74
N LEU A 241 -18.73 36.79 12.27
CA LEU A 241 -17.67 36.58 11.27
C LEU A 241 -16.44 35.91 11.87
N SER A 242 -16.09 36.20 13.12
CA SER A 242 -15.01 35.50 13.85
C SER A 242 -15.35 34.02 14.06
N GLU A 243 -16.59 33.70 14.48
CA GLU A 243 -17.07 32.32 14.56
C GLU A 243 -16.97 31.59 13.22
N ALA A 244 -17.34 32.25 12.12
CA ALA A 244 -17.24 31.68 10.78
C ALA A 244 -15.78 31.37 10.39
N VAL A 245 -14.83 32.21 10.79
CA VAL A 245 -13.39 31.97 10.58
C VAL A 245 -12.93 30.73 11.35
N GLU A 246 -13.34 30.57 12.60
CA GLU A 246 -12.98 29.43 13.45
C GLU A 246 -13.55 28.11 12.90
N ARG A 247 -14.78 28.12 12.38
CA ARG A 247 -15.39 26.98 11.69
C ARG A 247 -14.59 26.56 10.46
N VAL A 248 -14.24 27.50 9.59
CA VAL A 248 -13.45 27.23 8.37
C VAL A 248 -12.06 26.71 8.72
N ALA A 249 -11.44 27.23 9.78
CA ALA A 249 -10.16 26.74 10.25
C ALA A 249 -10.25 25.31 10.82
N SER A 250 -11.32 24.97 11.54
CA SER A 250 -11.57 23.60 12.01
C SER A 250 -11.76 22.62 10.85
N MET A 251 -12.49 23.01 9.80
CA MET A 251 -12.60 22.19 8.57
C MET A 251 -11.24 21.97 7.89
N ALA A 252 -10.39 23.01 7.85
CA ALA A 252 -9.07 22.92 7.23
C ALA A 252 -8.15 21.93 7.99
N VAL A 253 -8.21 21.91 9.32
CA VAL A 253 -7.47 20.96 10.15
C VAL A 253 -7.91 19.53 9.88
N VAL A 254 -9.21 19.26 9.85
CA VAL A 254 -9.72 17.90 9.57
C VAL A 254 -9.31 17.45 8.17
N HIS A 255 -9.42 18.34 7.20
CA HIS A 255 -9.00 18.07 5.82
C HIS A 255 -7.50 17.76 5.70
N ASP A 256 -6.65 18.51 6.43
CA ASP A 256 -5.21 18.25 6.49
C ASP A 256 -4.92 16.86 7.10
N MET A 257 -5.63 16.47 8.16
CA MET A 257 -5.47 15.16 8.79
C MET A 257 -5.91 14.01 7.88
N LEU A 258 -7.03 14.18 7.17
CA LEU A 258 -7.54 13.19 6.21
C LEU A 258 -6.58 13.04 5.02
N SER A 259 -6.07 14.17 4.49
CA SER A 259 -5.11 14.18 3.39
C SER A 259 -3.77 13.51 3.73
N ALA A 260 -3.41 13.45 5.01
CA ALA A 260 -2.17 12.84 5.48
C ALA A 260 -2.31 11.34 5.80
N ALA A 261 -3.53 10.83 5.88
CA ALA A 261 -3.81 9.42 6.18
C ALA A 261 -3.85 8.59 4.89
N ASP A 262 -3.22 7.40 4.91
CA ASP A 262 -3.11 6.53 3.73
C ASP A 262 -4.47 6.10 3.13
N ASP A 263 -5.48 5.91 3.98
CA ASP A 263 -6.84 5.50 3.59
C ASP A 263 -7.87 6.64 3.66
N GLU A 264 -7.46 7.90 3.84
CA GLU A 264 -8.35 9.05 4.09
C GLU A 264 -9.27 8.85 5.32
N ARG A 265 -8.78 8.14 6.35
CA ARG A 265 -9.48 7.88 7.60
C ARG A 265 -8.66 8.36 8.79
N VAL A 266 -9.34 8.92 9.78
CA VAL A 266 -8.70 9.54 10.95
C VAL A 266 -9.30 9.04 12.25
N ASP A 267 -8.52 9.01 13.33
CA ASP A 267 -9.07 8.79 14.66
C ASP A 267 -9.79 10.05 15.15
N LEU A 268 -11.05 9.92 15.58
CA LEU A 268 -11.85 11.05 16.01
C LEU A 268 -11.30 11.70 17.29
N GLY A 269 -10.63 10.96 18.16
CA GLY A 269 -9.98 11.51 19.35
C GLY A 269 -8.84 12.46 18.98
N ALA A 270 -8.03 12.11 17.97
CA ALA A 270 -6.99 12.99 17.45
C ALA A 270 -7.57 14.27 16.82
N VAL A 271 -8.67 14.14 16.09
CA VAL A 271 -9.42 15.28 15.54
C VAL A 271 -9.94 16.18 16.66
N CYS A 272 -10.66 15.62 17.64
CA CYS A 272 -11.21 16.38 18.77
C CYS A 272 -10.12 17.13 19.54
N ARG A 273 -8.94 16.52 19.79
CA ARG A 273 -7.81 17.20 20.44
C ARG A 273 -7.40 18.45 19.68
N THR A 274 -7.20 18.34 18.37
CA THR A 274 -6.69 19.45 17.57
C THR A 274 -7.71 20.57 17.43
N VAL A 275 -8.98 20.22 17.25
CA VAL A 275 -10.09 21.19 17.21
C VAL A 275 -10.24 21.91 18.55
N VAL A 276 -10.20 21.17 19.66
CA VAL A 276 -10.27 21.75 21.01
C VAL A 276 -9.12 22.71 21.26
N ASP A 277 -7.88 22.33 20.90
CA ASP A 277 -6.72 23.20 21.06
C ASP A 277 -6.88 24.50 20.25
N GLN A 278 -7.46 24.42 19.05
CA GLN A 278 -7.74 25.58 18.22
C GLN A 278 -8.80 26.51 18.85
N VAL A 279 -9.90 25.95 19.37
CA VAL A 279 -10.95 26.71 20.07
C VAL A 279 -10.36 27.40 21.31
N ARG A 280 -9.51 26.72 22.07
CA ARG A 280 -8.83 27.31 23.23
C ARG A 280 -7.97 28.51 22.84
N GLN A 281 -7.15 28.39 21.80
CA GLN A 281 -6.28 29.48 21.34
C GLN A 281 -7.08 30.72 20.92
N GLY A 282 -8.28 30.55 20.37
CA GLY A 282 -9.18 31.67 20.05
C GLY A 282 -9.71 32.41 21.29
N LEU A 283 -9.84 31.72 22.42
CA LEU A 283 -10.48 32.20 23.65
C LEU A 283 -9.51 32.60 24.76
N GLU A 284 -8.19 32.45 24.56
CA GLU A 284 -7.14 32.76 25.55
C GLU A 284 -7.14 34.23 26.05
N GLY A 285 -7.91 35.12 25.42
CA GLY A 285 -8.12 36.51 25.88
C GLY A 285 -9.29 36.73 26.84
N GLU A 286 -10.28 35.83 26.89
CA GLU A 286 -11.58 36.08 27.56
C GLU A 286 -11.76 35.28 28.87
N ASN A 287 -11.21 34.06 28.97
CA ASN A 287 -11.38 33.19 30.15
C ASN A 287 -10.14 32.28 30.43
N PRO A 288 -9.00 32.84 30.90
CA PRO A 288 -7.74 32.10 31.05
C PRO A 288 -7.72 30.97 32.11
N GLY A 289 -8.78 30.85 32.93
CA GLY A 289 -8.86 29.82 33.98
C GLY A 289 -9.62 28.55 33.62
N VAL A 290 -10.14 28.42 32.39
CA VAL A 290 -10.89 27.23 31.95
C VAL A 290 -9.95 26.23 31.28
N SER A 291 -9.92 25.00 31.80
CA SER A 291 -9.17 23.88 31.22
C SER A 291 -10.09 23.03 30.35
N VAL A 292 -9.59 22.57 29.20
CA VAL A 292 -10.30 21.58 28.37
C VAL A 292 -9.48 20.32 28.27
N LEU A 293 -10.10 19.17 28.54
CA LEU A 293 -9.49 17.85 28.47
C LEU A 293 -10.21 16.99 27.43
N VAL A 294 -9.45 16.32 26.57
CA VAL A 294 -9.99 15.38 25.58
C VAL A 294 -9.53 13.97 25.91
N GLU A 295 -10.48 13.06 26.09
CA GLU A 295 -10.23 11.66 26.46
C GLU A 295 -10.85 10.69 25.45
N GLY A 296 -10.17 9.57 25.22
CA GLY A 296 -10.65 8.47 24.40
C GLY A 296 -10.18 8.48 22.95
N GLU A 297 -10.48 7.37 22.29
CA GLU A 297 -10.13 7.05 20.90
C GLU A 297 -11.30 6.29 20.29
N THR A 298 -11.45 6.39 18.97
CA THR A 298 -12.54 5.72 18.24
C THR A 298 -12.02 4.76 17.20
N GLY A 299 -10.72 4.75 16.92
CA GLY A 299 -10.19 4.18 15.69
C GLY A 299 -10.65 4.97 14.46
N PRO A 300 -10.24 4.53 13.25
CA PRO A 300 -10.43 5.28 12.02
C PRO A 300 -11.91 5.49 11.66
N VAL A 301 -12.25 6.72 11.33
CA VAL A 301 -13.53 7.16 10.76
C VAL A 301 -13.29 7.90 9.45
N ASP A 302 -14.25 7.83 8.55
CA ASP A 302 -14.16 8.45 7.23
C ASP A 302 -14.43 9.96 7.32
N ALA A 303 -14.02 10.70 6.29
CA ALA A 303 -14.20 12.15 6.19
C ALA A 303 -15.65 12.63 6.43
N THR A 304 -16.62 11.83 5.97
CA THR A 304 -18.07 12.08 6.08
C THR A 304 -18.55 12.09 7.53
N VAL A 305 -17.83 11.43 8.44
CA VAL A 305 -18.12 11.43 9.88
C VAL A 305 -17.17 12.36 10.63
N ALA A 306 -15.88 12.36 10.27
CA ALA A 306 -14.86 13.15 10.96
C ALA A 306 -15.13 14.66 10.91
N THR A 307 -15.51 15.18 9.73
CA THR A 307 -15.74 16.61 9.49
C THR A 307 -16.93 17.16 10.29
N PRO A 308 -18.15 16.59 10.21
CA PRO A 308 -19.26 17.08 11.01
C PRO A 308 -19.02 16.87 12.51
N MET A 309 -18.39 15.77 12.94
CA MET A 309 -18.08 15.56 14.36
C MET A 309 -17.06 16.55 14.91
N ALA A 310 -16.08 16.98 14.11
CA ALA A 310 -15.15 18.04 14.46
C ALA A 310 -15.86 19.37 14.70
N LEU A 311 -16.74 19.77 13.77
CA LEU A 311 -17.53 20.99 13.90
C LEU A 311 -18.46 20.94 15.10
N VAL A 312 -19.16 19.83 15.31
CA VAL A 312 -20.00 19.62 16.49
C VAL A 312 -19.17 19.74 17.77
N THR A 313 -17.96 19.16 17.80
CA THR A 313 -17.06 19.30 18.95
C THR A 313 -16.69 20.76 19.19
N ALA A 314 -16.32 21.50 18.15
CA ALA A 314 -15.94 22.90 18.24
C ALA A 314 -17.07 23.76 18.84
N GLU A 315 -18.28 23.66 18.28
CA GLU A 315 -19.44 24.44 18.73
C GLU A 315 -19.86 24.08 20.16
N LEU A 316 -19.83 22.80 20.52
CA LEU A 316 -20.20 22.37 21.88
C LEU A 316 -19.17 22.84 22.92
N VAL A 317 -17.88 22.83 22.58
CA VAL A 317 -16.83 23.33 23.46
C VAL A 317 -16.87 24.86 23.56
N HIS A 318 -17.15 25.55 22.45
CA HIS A 318 -17.34 27.00 22.45
C HIS A 318 -18.51 27.40 23.36
N ASN A 319 -19.68 26.77 23.19
CA ASN A 319 -20.85 27.00 24.05
C ASN A 319 -20.54 26.72 25.53
N ALA A 320 -19.78 25.67 25.83
CA ALA A 320 -19.39 25.35 27.20
C ALA A 320 -18.49 26.42 27.82
N ILE A 321 -17.57 27.00 27.04
CA ILE A 321 -16.66 28.05 27.53
C ILE A 321 -17.39 29.40 27.65
N GLU A 322 -18.17 29.79 26.65
CA GLU A 322 -18.87 31.08 26.60
C GLU A 322 -19.98 31.17 27.65
N HIS A 323 -20.81 30.13 27.78
CA HIS A 323 -21.99 30.17 28.66
C HIS A 323 -21.79 29.42 29.98
N GLY A 324 -20.93 28.41 30.03
CA GLY A 324 -20.78 27.57 31.23
C GLY A 324 -20.08 28.31 32.38
N PHE A 325 -19.20 29.27 32.08
CA PHE A 325 -18.29 29.86 33.07
C PHE A 325 -18.45 31.36 33.27
N GLU A 326 -19.59 31.95 32.86
CA GLU A 326 -19.86 33.36 33.11
C GLU A 326 -19.75 33.67 34.62
N GLY A 327 -18.87 34.61 34.98
CA GLY A 327 -18.60 34.99 36.39
C GLY A 327 -17.75 33.99 37.20
N LYS A 328 -17.29 32.87 36.62
CA LYS A 328 -16.37 31.92 37.28
C LYS A 328 -14.92 32.20 36.87
N ARG A 329 -13.98 32.09 37.83
CA ARG A 329 -12.54 32.29 37.58
C ARG A 329 -11.83 31.03 37.03
N THR A 330 -12.41 29.85 37.24
CA THR A 330 -11.84 28.56 36.85
C THR A 330 -12.94 27.59 36.46
N GLY A 331 -12.62 26.63 35.60
CA GLY A 331 -13.56 25.63 35.12
C GLY A 331 -12.90 24.48 34.38
N LEU A 332 -13.63 23.39 34.19
CA LEU A 332 -13.21 22.23 33.43
C LEU A 332 -14.28 21.85 32.39
N VAL A 333 -13.88 21.80 31.13
CA VAL A 333 -14.62 21.15 30.05
C VAL A 333 -13.95 19.81 29.74
N ARG A 334 -14.71 18.73 29.74
CA ARG A 334 -14.26 17.39 29.37
C ARG A 334 -14.96 16.94 28.10
N VAL A 335 -14.17 16.63 27.09
CA VAL A 335 -14.60 16.00 25.85
C VAL A 335 -14.23 14.53 25.91
N THR A 336 -15.19 13.64 25.76
CA THR A 336 -14.96 12.19 25.72
C THR A 336 -15.47 11.63 24.41
N VAL A 337 -14.61 10.88 23.70
CA VAL A 337 -15.01 10.13 22.51
C VAL A 337 -14.86 8.64 22.73
N ARG A 338 -15.83 7.85 22.27
CA ARG A 338 -15.81 6.39 22.36
C ARG A 338 -16.46 5.78 21.14
N ARG A 339 -15.92 4.66 20.67
CA ARG A 339 -16.62 3.76 19.77
C ARG A 339 -17.28 2.65 20.57
N LEU A 340 -18.59 2.50 20.40
CA LEU A 340 -19.37 1.36 20.88
C LEU A 340 -19.79 0.49 19.69
N PRO A 341 -20.30 -0.74 19.91
CA PRO A 341 -20.82 -1.57 18.84
C PRO A 341 -21.91 -0.84 18.05
N GLY A 342 -21.64 -0.53 16.77
CA GLY A 342 -22.58 0.12 15.86
C GLY A 342 -22.78 1.63 16.04
N GLU A 343 -22.06 2.29 16.97
CA GLU A 343 -22.22 3.73 17.18
C GLU A 343 -20.95 4.43 17.71
N LEU A 344 -20.79 5.72 17.38
CA LEU A 344 -19.83 6.62 18.00
C LEU A 344 -20.53 7.49 19.02
N HIS A 345 -19.86 7.70 20.16
CA HIS A 345 -20.33 8.56 21.23
C HIS A 345 -19.33 9.70 21.41
N LEU A 346 -19.82 10.93 21.34
CA LEU A 346 -19.12 12.14 21.75
C LEU A 346 -19.89 12.73 22.94
N GLN A 347 -19.18 13.05 24.01
CA GLN A 347 -19.73 13.73 25.16
C GLN A 347 -18.91 14.98 25.47
N VAL A 348 -19.57 16.12 25.62
CA VAL A 348 -18.97 17.36 26.11
C VAL A 348 -19.63 17.68 27.44
N ARG A 349 -18.83 17.79 28.50
CA ARG A 349 -19.28 18.08 29.86
C ARG A 349 -18.53 19.26 30.42
N ASP A 350 -19.24 20.25 30.95
CA ASP A 350 -18.66 21.30 31.80
C ASP A 350 -19.09 21.15 33.26
N ASP A 351 -18.35 21.80 34.16
CA ASP A 351 -18.70 22.02 35.57
C ASP A 351 -19.18 23.46 35.82
N GLY A 352 -19.84 24.02 34.81
CA GLY A 352 -20.32 25.39 34.74
C GLY A 352 -21.60 25.68 35.54
N ALA A 353 -22.35 26.69 35.11
CA ALA A 353 -23.64 27.08 35.71
C ALA A 353 -24.77 26.07 35.40
N GLY A 354 -24.59 25.22 34.39
CA GLY A 354 -25.63 24.33 33.87
C GLY A 354 -26.57 25.02 32.90
N LEU A 355 -27.61 24.32 32.47
CA LEU A 355 -28.62 24.85 31.56
C LEU A 355 -29.60 25.78 32.29
N PRO A 356 -30.05 26.88 31.66
CA PRO A 356 -31.05 27.76 32.25
C PRO A 356 -32.42 27.07 32.40
N ASP A 357 -33.22 27.57 33.34
CA ASP A 357 -34.58 27.07 33.55
C ASP A 357 -35.44 27.22 32.28
N GLY A 358 -36.09 26.14 31.87
CA GLY A 358 -36.89 26.11 30.64
C GLY A 358 -36.06 26.07 29.35
N PHE A 359 -34.77 25.74 29.42
CA PHE A 359 -33.94 25.52 28.23
C PHE A 359 -34.56 24.46 27.33
N ASP A 360 -34.87 24.85 26.10
CA ASP A 360 -35.28 23.95 25.05
C ASP A 360 -34.28 24.06 23.89
N ALA A 361 -33.64 22.93 23.60
CA ALA A 361 -32.67 22.83 22.53
C ALA A 361 -33.31 23.06 21.15
N GLU A 362 -34.62 22.82 20.97
CA GLU A 362 -35.31 23.01 19.70
C GLU A 362 -35.64 24.48 19.42
N SER A 363 -35.96 25.27 20.45
CA SER A 363 -36.26 26.70 20.32
C SER A 363 -35.05 27.64 20.52
N SER A 364 -33.88 27.10 20.89
CA SER A 364 -32.64 27.88 21.00
C SER A 364 -32.23 28.52 19.65
N GLY A 365 -32.25 29.85 19.61
CA GLY A 365 -31.99 30.68 18.42
C GLY A 365 -30.53 30.99 18.13
N ASN A 366 -29.58 30.37 18.84
CA ASN A 366 -28.16 30.57 18.56
C ASN A 366 -27.74 29.76 17.32
N LEU A 367 -26.97 30.41 16.44
CA LEU A 367 -26.54 29.83 15.17
C LEU A 367 -25.71 28.56 15.37
N GLY A 368 -24.85 28.52 16.40
CA GLY A 368 -24.02 27.36 16.72
C GLY A 368 -24.84 26.11 17.04
N MET A 369 -25.93 26.23 17.81
CA MET A 369 -26.79 25.06 18.09
C MET A 369 -27.59 24.63 16.87
N ALA A 370 -28.00 25.57 16.01
CA ALA A 370 -28.63 25.22 14.73
C ALA A 370 -27.69 24.38 13.86
N ILE A 371 -26.41 24.75 13.79
CA ILE A 371 -25.38 23.98 13.08
C ILE A 371 -25.19 22.60 13.71
N VAL A 372 -25.05 22.51 15.03
CA VAL A 372 -24.92 21.22 15.72
C VAL A 372 -26.11 20.31 15.40
N ARG A 373 -27.34 20.83 15.46
CA ARG A 373 -28.54 20.05 15.15
C ARG A 373 -28.53 19.56 13.70
N THR A 374 -28.29 20.44 12.73
CA THR A 374 -28.23 20.07 11.30
C THR A 374 -27.17 19.01 11.05
N LEU A 375 -25.94 19.19 11.55
CA LEU A 375 -24.87 18.22 11.33
C LEU A 375 -25.17 16.86 12.01
N VAL A 376 -25.71 16.87 13.22
CA VAL A 376 -26.02 15.64 13.95
C VAL A 376 -27.19 14.91 13.29
N HIS A 377 -28.28 15.59 12.93
CA HIS A 377 -29.47 14.94 12.41
C HIS A 377 -29.40 14.64 10.91
N ASP A 378 -28.99 15.61 10.11
CA ASP A 378 -29.09 15.53 8.64
C ASP A 378 -27.88 14.80 8.04
N ASP A 379 -26.67 15.16 8.49
CA ASP A 379 -25.43 14.58 7.94
C ASP A 379 -25.08 13.25 8.62
N LEU A 380 -25.20 13.20 9.95
CA LEU A 380 -24.74 12.07 10.76
C LEU A 380 -25.85 11.08 11.12
N ARG A 381 -27.13 11.42 10.90
CA ARG A 381 -28.29 10.60 11.32
C ARG A 381 -28.24 10.19 12.80
N GLY A 382 -27.64 11.04 13.61
CA GLY A 382 -27.40 10.85 15.02
C GLY A 382 -28.49 11.43 15.92
N THR A 383 -28.23 11.35 17.22
CA THR A 383 -29.08 11.91 18.27
C THR A 383 -28.28 12.82 19.20
N LEU A 384 -28.93 13.85 19.70
CA LEU A 384 -28.37 14.86 20.60
C LEU A 384 -29.18 14.86 21.89
N ALA A 385 -28.50 14.79 23.04
CA ALA A 385 -29.15 14.80 24.35
C ALA A 385 -28.45 15.74 25.33
N PHE A 386 -29.25 16.53 26.05
CA PHE A 386 -28.79 17.52 27.03
C PHE A 386 -29.21 17.10 28.44
N ARG A 387 -28.30 17.26 29.41
CA ARG A 387 -28.60 17.05 30.83
C ARG A 387 -27.90 18.12 31.66
N SER A 388 -28.62 18.68 32.64
CA SER A 388 -28.03 19.53 33.68
C SER A 388 -27.62 18.64 34.86
N ALA A 389 -26.34 18.59 35.19
CA ALA A 389 -25.77 17.70 36.21
C ALA A 389 -24.50 18.32 36.84
N HIS A 390 -24.68 19.32 37.71
CA HIS A 390 -23.59 20.13 38.27
C HIS A 390 -22.73 20.77 37.17
N GLY A 391 -23.38 21.41 36.21
CA GLY A 391 -22.85 21.82 34.91
C GLY A 391 -23.70 21.25 33.77
N THR A 392 -23.27 21.39 32.53
CA THR A 392 -23.99 20.84 31.37
C THR A 392 -23.29 19.58 30.84
N VAL A 393 -24.09 18.57 30.46
CA VAL A 393 -23.62 17.40 29.72
C VAL A 393 -24.39 17.31 28.41
N VAL A 394 -23.65 17.42 27.31
CA VAL A 394 -24.17 17.19 25.96
C VAL A 394 -23.64 15.86 25.45
N THR A 395 -24.52 14.99 24.96
CA THR A 395 -24.16 13.69 24.39
C THR A 395 -24.65 13.61 22.96
N VAL A 396 -23.74 13.30 22.05
CA VAL A 396 -23.98 13.07 20.62
C VAL A 396 -23.74 11.58 20.36
N ARG A 397 -24.73 10.90 19.75
CA ARG A 397 -24.62 9.50 19.34
C ARG A 397 -24.81 9.40 17.84
N VAL A 398 -23.85 8.81 17.15
CA VAL A 398 -23.85 8.67 15.69
C VAL A 398 -23.84 7.18 15.34
N PRO A 399 -24.83 6.68 14.58
CA PRO A 399 -24.78 5.31 14.10
C PRO A 399 -23.64 5.14 13.09
N LEU A 400 -22.86 4.09 13.25
CA LEU A 400 -21.86 3.68 12.26
C LEU A 400 -22.56 2.73 11.29
N ALA A 401 -22.66 3.13 10.01
CA ALA A 401 -23.04 2.19 8.97
C ALA A 401 -22.03 1.03 8.95
N GLY A 402 -22.52 -0.20 9.06
CA GLY A 402 -21.71 -1.42 9.03
C GLY A 402 -21.21 -1.76 7.64
#